data_AF-A0A6C0E6P9-F1
#
_entry.id   AF-A0A6C0E6P9-F1
#
_cell.length_a   1.000
_cell.length_b   1.000
_cell.length_c   1.000
_cell.angle_alpha   90.00
_cell.angle_beta   90.00
_cell.angle_gamma   90.00
#
_symmetry.space_group_name_H-M   'P 1'
#
loop_
_entity.id
_entity.type
_entity.pdbx_description
1 polymer ?
#
loop_
_entity_poly.entity_id
_entity_poly.type
_entity_poly.pdbx_seq_one_letter_code
_entity_poly.pdbx_strand_id
1 'polypeptide(L)'
;MDNIEELEKLKKKTNSLSENSTMGDFLTKTIKSIRNIVVYFVLGGLILYVCKLNKLVVIPTDIDKQPFTIPLGGGGGFMDKIKNMASSTFAKTGATEKTTTQSEKGFMPEQKTSEVFSTIFDKFQTISFNVEQKPYTLLNFFAEYKNSPKSNFFANFIIAQLESLLSTNYSMFSGLFTFMDETFNDTMIVLIGPAITILSSMLIVLFDYFYIIYGWFSNLHWLFKRNKTNNTKSGGPSWVTPIFSIDLFVSWNLAMILNILFLFSLPIMFTIPVLQMTIVALTLISLISFKGMINEEPVNAVEFLYKHFIKNYKRLISVVLTSSVLINSFNILGPSHGVFGLIFVLLIYFTTSLYKPFVFNEQAASGDPSAPPLDIPFAESVYVAKGQAVDEPFVPPVFTPSAPAAPVTDVKQKPVTMQNLNTPMKPNYGDQQQVTTQKTILNTQKPVASSDKTDEPMKYFQNPLARRKNVQPTQQSAGSLLKELKTINKKYNLK
;
A
#
# COMPACT_ATOMS: atom_id res chain seq x y z
N MET A 1 2.87 -68.97 -19.70
CA MET A 1 1.67 -68.13 -19.51
C MET A 1 2.06 -66.72 -19.07
N ASP A 2 3.08 -66.57 -18.22
CA ASP A 2 3.54 -65.27 -17.70
C ASP A 2 3.90 -64.22 -18.77
N ASN A 3 4.52 -64.61 -19.89
CA ASN A 3 4.87 -63.67 -20.97
C ASN A 3 3.65 -63.09 -21.72
N ILE A 4 2.49 -63.75 -21.68
CA ILE A 4 1.26 -63.27 -22.34
C ILE A 4 0.59 -62.20 -21.49
N GLU A 5 0.59 -62.37 -20.16
CA GLU A 5 0.04 -61.38 -19.24
C GLU A 5 0.86 -60.08 -19.22
N GLU A 6 2.18 -60.18 -19.35
CA GLU A 6 3.06 -59.01 -19.47
C GLU A 6 2.84 -58.26 -20.80
N LEU A 7 2.65 -58.99 -21.91
CA LEU A 7 2.31 -58.40 -23.20
C LEU A 7 0.94 -57.72 -23.19
N GLU A 8 -0.07 -58.29 -22.51
CA GLU A 8 -1.37 -57.64 -22.35
C GLU A 8 -1.29 -56.39 -21.46
N LYS A 9 -0.48 -56.41 -20.39
CA LYS A 9 -0.24 -55.22 -19.56
C LYS A 9 0.48 -54.12 -20.35
N LEU A 10 1.47 -54.46 -21.18
CA LEU A 10 2.12 -53.52 -22.07
C LEU A 10 1.16 -52.97 -23.12
N LYS A 11 0.35 -53.82 -23.76
CA LYS A 11 -0.61 -53.39 -24.79
C LYS A 11 -1.72 -52.50 -24.20
N LYS A 12 -2.18 -52.79 -22.98
CA LYS A 12 -3.15 -51.95 -22.26
C LYS A 12 -2.54 -50.60 -21.85
N LYS A 13 -1.27 -50.60 -21.42
CA LYS A 13 -0.50 -49.36 -21.13
C LYS A 13 -0.25 -48.51 -22.38
N THR A 14 0.05 -49.15 -23.51
CA THR A 14 0.23 -48.46 -24.81
C THR A 14 -1.10 -47.92 -25.34
N ASN A 15 -2.20 -48.66 -25.19
CA ASN A 15 -3.53 -48.18 -25.59
C ASN A 15 -4.04 -47.04 -24.69
N SER A 16 -3.68 -47.01 -23.40
CA SER A 16 -3.95 -45.85 -22.54
C SER A 16 -3.03 -44.65 -22.80
N LEU A 17 -1.86 -44.86 -23.43
CA LEU A 17 -0.98 -43.76 -23.87
C LEU A 17 -1.37 -43.23 -25.26
N SER A 18 -2.13 -44.00 -26.03
CA SER A 18 -2.69 -43.62 -27.33
C SER A 18 -4.14 -43.13 -27.22
N GLU A 19 -4.58 -42.70 -26.02
CA GLU A 19 -5.69 -41.76 -25.95
C GLU A 19 -5.21 -40.49 -26.64
N ASN A 20 -5.58 -40.38 -27.93
CA ASN A 20 -5.36 -39.22 -28.78
C ASN A 20 -5.66 -37.98 -27.95
N SER A 21 -4.63 -37.26 -27.51
CA SER A 21 -4.79 -35.94 -26.92
C SER A 21 -5.47 -35.12 -28.00
N THR A 22 -6.78 -34.94 -27.85
CA THR A 22 -7.55 -34.33 -28.91
C THR A 22 -7.03 -32.90 -29.04
N MET A 23 -7.02 -32.36 -30.27
CA MET A 23 -6.69 -30.95 -30.49
C MET A 23 -7.48 -30.03 -29.54
N GLY A 24 -8.68 -30.45 -29.11
CA GLY A 24 -9.48 -29.79 -28.07
C GLY A 24 -8.81 -29.70 -26.69
N ASP A 25 -8.12 -30.74 -26.23
CA ASP A 25 -7.41 -30.73 -24.94
C ASP A 25 -6.22 -29.76 -24.96
N PHE A 26 -5.49 -29.75 -26.08
CA PHE A 26 -4.41 -28.78 -26.30
C PHE A 26 -4.93 -27.34 -26.25
N LEU A 27 -6.00 -27.03 -26.99
CA LEU A 27 -6.60 -25.70 -27.01
C LEU A 27 -7.10 -25.28 -25.63
N THR A 28 -7.83 -26.17 -24.93
CA THR A 28 -8.39 -25.88 -23.60
C THR A 28 -7.30 -25.62 -22.57
N LYS A 29 -6.25 -26.46 -22.53
CA LYS A 29 -5.10 -26.27 -21.63
C LYS A 29 -4.33 -25.00 -21.97
N THR A 30 -4.14 -24.70 -23.26
CA THR A 30 -3.44 -23.50 -23.71
C THR A 30 -4.20 -22.22 -23.35
N ILE A 31 -5.51 -22.16 -23.59
CA ILE A 31 -6.36 -21.02 -23.20
C ILE A 31 -6.32 -20.80 -21.68
N LYS A 32 -6.43 -21.89 -20.90
CA LYS A 32 -6.32 -21.81 -19.43
C LYS A 32 -4.97 -21.28 -18.99
N SER A 33 -3.88 -21.71 -19.64
CA SER A 33 -2.52 -21.23 -19.38
C SER A 33 -2.35 -19.75 -19.71
N ILE A 34 -2.80 -19.31 -20.89
CA ILE A 34 -2.77 -17.90 -21.31
C ILE A 34 -3.53 -17.03 -20.32
N ARG A 35 -4.76 -17.42 -19.95
CA ARG A 35 -5.56 -16.69 -18.96
C ARG A 35 -4.80 -16.54 -17.64
N ASN A 36 -4.22 -17.61 -17.12
CA ASN A 36 -3.47 -17.58 -15.87
C ASN A 36 -2.25 -16.66 -15.95
N ILE A 37 -1.52 -16.67 -17.07
CA ILE A 37 -0.37 -15.79 -17.31
C ILE A 37 -0.80 -14.33 -17.39
N VAL A 38 -1.89 -14.02 -18.09
CA VAL A 38 -2.42 -12.65 -18.18
C VAL A 38 -2.81 -12.15 -16.80
N VAL A 39 -3.53 -12.95 -16.01
CA VAL A 39 -3.88 -12.58 -14.62
C VAL A 39 -2.60 -12.37 -13.78
N TYR A 40 -1.60 -13.23 -13.93
CA TYR A 40 -0.32 -13.11 -13.21
C TYR A 40 0.41 -11.80 -13.55
N PHE A 41 0.50 -11.44 -14.83
CA PHE A 41 1.12 -10.19 -15.25
C PHE A 41 0.33 -8.96 -14.82
N VAL A 42 -1.01 -9.03 -14.82
CA VAL A 42 -1.84 -7.94 -14.28
C VAL A 42 -1.53 -7.74 -12.80
N LEU A 43 -1.46 -8.82 -12.01
CA LEU A 43 -1.06 -8.75 -10.60
C LEU A 43 0.37 -8.22 -10.44
N GLY A 44 1.31 -8.65 -11.27
CA GLY A 44 2.69 -8.14 -11.27
C GLY A 44 2.77 -6.64 -11.57
N GLY A 45 1.98 -6.15 -12.53
CA GLY A 45 1.87 -4.73 -12.84
C GLY A 45 1.24 -3.92 -11.71
N LEU A 46 0.22 -4.45 -11.03
CA LEU A 46 -0.38 -3.83 -9.84
C LEU A 46 0.60 -3.77 -8.67
N ILE A 47 1.41 -4.81 -8.46
CA ILE A 47 2.42 -4.83 -7.41
C ILE A 47 3.54 -3.83 -7.72
N LEU A 48 4.00 -3.77 -8.96
CA LEU A 48 4.94 -2.74 -9.40
C LEU A 48 4.39 -1.33 -9.15
N TYR A 49 3.13 -1.09 -9.48
CA TYR A 49 2.44 0.17 -9.19
C TYR A 49 2.50 0.52 -7.70
N VAL A 50 2.13 -0.42 -6.81
CA VAL A 50 2.14 -0.17 -5.37
C VAL A 50 3.57 0.03 -4.83
N CYS A 51 4.58 -0.67 -5.38
CA CYS A 51 5.99 -0.44 -5.04
C CYS A 51 6.41 1.00 -5.36
N LYS A 52 6.09 1.49 -6.56
CA LYS A 52 6.39 2.88 -6.94
C LYS A 52 5.60 3.89 -6.13
N LEU A 53 4.35 3.60 -5.79
CA LEU A 53 3.56 4.45 -4.88
C LEU A 53 4.19 4.54 -3.49
N ASN A 54 4.64 3.42 -2.94
CA ASN A 54 5.16 3.36 -1.59
C ASN A 54 6.44 4.20 -1.40
N LYS A 55 7.28 4.31 -2.43
CA LYS A 55 8.46 5.18 -2.44
C LYS A 55 8.15 6.65 -2.15
N LEU A 56 6.93 7.08 -2.42
CA LEU A 56 6.46 8.45 -2.24
C LEU A 56 5.90 8.71 -0.84
N VAL A 57 5.99 7.73 0.05
CA VAL A 57 5.51 7.82 1.45
C VAL A 57 4.01 8.15 1.52
N VAL A 58 3.22 7.57 0.61
CA VAL A 58 1.76 7.77 0.59
C VAL A 58 1.03 6.82 1.54
N ILE A 59 1.67 5.73 1.95
CA ILE A 59 0.97 4.68 2.71
C ILE A 59 0.81 5.11 4.18
N PRO A 60 -0.42 5.05 4.73
CA PRO A 60 -0.72 5.43 6.09
C PRO A 60 -0.13 4.39 7.04
N THR A 61 1.04 4.72 7.57
CA THR A 61 1.73 3.85 8.53
C THR A 61 1.61 4.37 9.96
N ASP A 62 1.09 5.57 10.14
CA ASP A 62 0.91 6.23 11.44
C ASP A 62 -0.54 6.70 11.60
N ILE A 63 -1.25 6.09 12.55
CA ILE A 63 -2.66 6.36 12.88
C ILE A 63 -2.81 7.76 13.50
N ASP A 64 -1.77 8.27 14.17
CA ASP A 64 -1.88 9.43 15.04
C ASP A 64 -1.64 10.77 14.30
N LYS A 65 -1.30 10.74 13.01
CA LYS A 65 -0.90 11.94 12.27
C LYS A 65 -1.79 12.20 11.07
N GLN A 66 -2.76 13.10 11.21
CA GLN A 66 -3.55 13.57 10.07
C GLN A 66 -2.78 14.59 9.24
N PRO A 67 -2.91 14.57 7.90
CA PRO A 67 -3.56 13.52 7.09
C PRO A 67 -2.63 12.29 7.03
N PHE A 68 -3.09 11.09 7.40
CA PHE A 68 -2.27 9.87 7.69
C PHE A 68 -1.04 9.68 6.79
N THR A 69 0.00 10.44 7.13
CA THR A 69 1.31 10.54 6.50
C THR A 69 2.27 10.82 7.65
N ILE A 70 3.34 10.05 7.69
CA ILE A 70 4.40 10.27 8.68
C ILE A 70 5.10 11.60 8.33
N PRO A 71 5.35 12.49 9.30
CA PRO A 71 6.28 13.58 9.18
C PRO A 71 7.66 12.97 8.99
N LEU A 72 8.28 13.34 7.88
CA LEU A 72 9.71 13.18 7.66
C LEU A 72 10.45 13.65 8.92
N GLY A 73 10.93 12.71 9.73
CA GLY A 73 11.72 12.95 10.93
C GLY A 73 11.01 12.71 12.27
N GLY A 74 11.33 11.58 12.92
CA GLY A 74 11.46 11.54 14.38
C GLY A 74 10.25 11.17 15.24
N GLY A 75 9.42 10.20 14.85
CA GLY A 75 8.35 9.67 15.72
C GLY A 75 8.41 8.15 15.85
N GLY A 76 8.92 7.64 16.97
CA GLY A 76 9.23 6.23 17.19
C GLY A 76 8.01 5.31 17.16
N GLY A 77 7.88 4.56 16.08
CA GLY A 77 6.95 3.43 15.98
C GLY A 77 7.44 2.20 16.75
N PHE A 78 6.58 1.19 16.91
CA PHE A 78 6.94 -0.09 17.53
C PHE A 78 8.15 -0.76 16.86
N MET A 79 8.26 -0.65 15.52
CA MET A 79 9.43 -1.15 14.78
C MET A 79 10.71 -0.37 15.08
N ASP A 80 10.64 0.94 15.36
CA ASP A 80 11.80 1.70 15.83
C ASP A 80 12.20 1.28 17.25
N LYS A 81 11.23 0.95 18.11
CA LYS A 81 11.52 0.35 19.42
C LYS A 81 12.19 -1.02 19.30
N ILE A 82 11.76 -1.88 18.38
CA ILE A 82 12.42 -3.17 18.11
C ILE A 82 13.82 -2.95 17.53
N LYS A 83 13.98 -2.04 16.58
CA LYS A 83 15.27 -1.72 15.96
C LYS A 83 16.24 -1.10 16.97
N ASN A 84 15.76 -0.26 17.88
CA ASN A 84 16.54 0.30 18.98
C ASN A 84 16.88 -0.76 20.04
N MET A 85 15.98 -1.70 20.34
CA MET A 85 16.28 -2.83 21.22
C MET A 85 17.30 -3.79 20.60
N ALA A 86 17.18 -4.11 19.31
CA ALA A 86 18.14 -4.95 18.60
C ALA A 86 19.52 -4.27 18.51
N SER A 87 19.58 -3.00 18.08
CA SER A 87 20.85 -2.27 17.96
C SER A 87 21.55 -2.05 19.32
N SER A 88 20.80 -1.78 20.40
CA SER A 88 21.39 -1.70 21.75
C SER A 88 21.92 -3.05 22.28
N THR A 89 21.42 -4.17 21.75
CA THR A 89 21.89 -5.52 22.10
C THR A 89 23.14 -5.91 21.30
N PHE A 90 23.27 -5.46 20.04
CA PHE A 90 24.45 -5.73 19.21
C PHE A 90 25.61 -4.74 19.40
N ALA A 91 25.33 -3.48 19.80
CA ALA A 91 26.39 -2.49 20.07
C ALA A 91 27.25 -2.83 21.29
N LYS A 92 26.84 -3.80 22.12
CA LYS A 92 27.58 -4.23 23.31
C LYS A 92 28.59 -5.35 23.08
N THR A 93 28.70 -5.89 21.85
CA THR A 93 29.49 -7.11 21.60
C THR A 93 30.55 -6.97 20.50
N GLY A 94 30.82 -5.76 19.99
CA GLY A 94 31.75 -5.57 18.86
C GLY A 94 32.64 -4.36 19.00
N ALA A 95 33.63 -4.42 19.88
CA ALA A 95 34.68 -3.41 19.96
C ALA A 95 36.07 -4.06 20.07
N THR A 96 36.51 -4.77 19.03
CA THR A 96 37.94 -4.83 18.64
C THR A 96 38.08 -5.53 17.29
N GLU A 97 38.16 -4.77 16.20
CA GLU A 97 38.89 -5.27 15.02
C GLU A 97 39.56 -4.10 14.29
N LYS A 98 40.89 -4.18 14.22
CA LYS A 98 41.78 -3.20 13.60
C LYS A 98 41.75 -3.38 12.09
N THR A 99 41.45 -2.30 11.38
CA THR A 99 41.56 -2.21 9.92
C THR A 99 43.03 -2.04 9.51
N THR A 100 43.54 -2.98 8.72
CA THR A 100 44.79 -2.81 7.96
C THR A 100 44.44 -2.67 6.48
N THR A 101 44.73 -1.49 5.93
CA THR A 101 44.73 -1.17 4.51
C THR A 101 45.82 -1.96 3.77
N GLN A 102 45.46 -2.60 2.66
CA GLN A 102 46.43 -2.93 1.61
C GLN A 102 45.84 -2.68 0.22
N SER A 103 46.59 -1.91 -0.55
CA SER A 103 46.31 -1.60 -1.95
C SER A 103 46.79 -2.76 -2.83
N GLU A 104 46.05 -3.10 -3.89
CA GLU A 104 46.68 -3.68 -5.06
C GLU A 104 45.99 -3.26 -6.36
N LYS A 105 46.85 -2.93 -7.32
CA LYS A 105 46.57 -2.38 -8.64
C LYS A 105 46.23 -3.51 -9.61
N GLY A 106 45.31 -3.21 -10.52
CA GLY A 106 45.48 -3.51 -11.94
C GLY A 106 44.94 -4.84 -12.44
N PHE A 107 43.74 -4.81 -13.04
CA PHE A 107 43.45 -5.64 -14.22
C PHE A 107 42.33 -5.01 -15.08
N MET A 108 42.37 -5.30 -16.37
CA MET A 108 41.76 -4.60 -17.51
C MET A 108 40.21 -4.62 -17.62
N PRO A 109 39.62 -3.75 -18.48
CA PRO A 109 38.19 -3.44 -18.44
C PRO A 109 37.36 -4.42 -19.27
N GLU A 110 36.50 -5.17 -18.59
CA GLU A 110 35.37 -5.91 -19.19
C GLU A 110 34.08 -5.15 -18.86
N GLN A 111 33.90 -3.96 -19.44
CA GLN A 111 32.88 -3.00 -18.97
C GLN A 111 31.98 -2.38 -20.05
N LYS A 112 31.83 -3.01 -21.22
CA LYS A 112 30.97 -2.45 -22.31
C LYS A 112 29.60 -3.09 -22.48
N THR A 113 29.28 -4.19 -21.80
CA THR A 113 27.95 -4.84 -21.88
C THR A 113 27.05 -4.51 -20.70
N SER A 114 27.62 -4.15 -19.53
CA SER A 114 26.84 -3.67 -18.39
C SER A 114 26.34 -2.24 -18.56
N GLU A 115 27.10 -1.38 -19.25
CA GLU A 115 26.68 0.00 -19.54
C GLU A 115 25.40 0.02 -20.37
N VAL A 116 25.31 -0.74 -21.47
CA VAL A 116 24.13 -0.75 -22.36
C VAL A 116 22.86 -1.23 -21.65
N PHE A 117 22.97 -2.20 -20.74
CA PHE A 117 21.82 -2.63 -19.94
C PHE A 117 21.47 -1.61 -18.85
N SER A 118 22.45 -1.01 -18.17
CA SER A 118 22.19 0.04 -17.17
C SER A 118 21.55 1.29 -17.76
N THR A 119 21.95 1.74 -18.96
CA THR A 119 21.35 2.94 -19.59
C THR A 119 19.91 2.73 -20.03
N ILE A 120 19.50 1.49 -20.34
CA ILE A 120 18.11 1.16 -20.66
C ILE A 120 17.26 1.10 -19.38
N PHE A 121 17.83 0.68 -18.25
CA PHE A 121 17.15 0.58 -16.96
C PHE A 121 17.06 1.92 -16.20
N ASP A 122 18.09 2.76 -16.26
CA ASP A 122 18.09 4.08 -15.61
C ASP A 122 17.09 5.06 -16.25
N LYS A 123 16.77 4.86 -17.54
CA LYS A 123 15.77 5.65 -18.27
C LYS A 123 14.32 5.45 -17.81
N PHE A 124 14.05 4.48 -16.92
CA PHE A 124 12.73 4.27 -16.32
C PHE A 124 12.55 4.94 -14.94
N GLN A 125 13.59 5.59 -14.38
CA GLN A 125 13.60 5.98 -12.96
C GLN A 125 13.02 7.36 -12.59
N THR A 126 12.68 8.25 -13.52
CA THR A 126 12.24 9.62 -13.18
C THR A 126 10.76 9.85 -13.42
N ILE A 127 9.91 8.98 -12.87
CA ILE A 127 8.52 9.34 -12.65
C ILE A 127 8.44 9.98 -11.26
N SER A 128 8.29 11.30 -11.22
CA SER A 128 7.99 12.02 -9.98
C SER A 128 6.48 11.99 -9.74
N PHE A 129 6.09 11.65 -8.51
CA PHE A 129 4.70 11.56 -8.13
C PHE A 129 4.42 12.50 -6.96
N ASN A 130 3.45 13.40 -7.15
CA ASN A 130 2.76 14.16 -6.11
C ASN A 130 1.56 13.34 -5.57
N VAL A 131 0.92 13.73 -4.46
CA VAL A 131 -0.20 12.98 -3.88
C VAL A 131 -1.38 13.90 -3.63
N GLU A 132 -2.49 13.66 -4.33
CA GLU A 132 -3.78 14.24 -3.98
C GLU A 132 -4.40 13.41 -2.85
N GLN A 133 -4.23 13.85 -1.60
CA GLN A 133 -4.70 13.12 -0.41
C GLN A 133 -6.23 13.13 -0.31
N LYS A 134 -6.89 12.18 -0.96
CA LYS A 134 -8.25 11.84 -0.56
C LYS A 134 -8.20 11.00 0.71
N PRO A 135 -8.95 11.38 1.75
CA PRO A 135 -8.76 10.80 3.06
C PRO A 135 -9.33 9.37 3.05
N TYR A 136 -8.62 8.44 3.67
CA TYR A 136 -8.86 7.00 3.70
C TYR A 136 -10.30 6.63 4.11
N THR A 137 -11.10 6.11 3.19
CA THR A 137 -12.55 5.91 3.40
C THR A 137 -12.88 5.10 4.66
N LEU A 138 -12.11 4.03 4.94
CA LEU A 138 -12.39 3.12 6.05
C LEU A 138 -11.83 3.64 7.40
N LEU A 139 -10.58 4.10 7.44
CA LEU A 139 -9.99 4.71 8.64
C LEU A 139 -10.73 5.99 9.04
N ASN A 140 -11.17 6.79 8.07
CA ASN A 140 -12.01 7.95 8.35
C ASN A 140 -13.36 7.55 8.91
N PHE A 141 -13.98 6.49 8.39
CA PHE A 141 -15.24 5.99 8.94
C PHE A 141 -15.07 5.59 10.41
N PHE A 142 -13.94 4.96 10.76
CA PHE A 142 -13.60 4.65 12.15
C PHE A 142 -13.36 5.90 12.99
N ALA A 143 -12.62 6.88 12.47
CA ALA A 143 -12.37 8.14 13.16
C ALA A 143 -13.66 8.94 13.37
N GLU A 144 -14.52 9.03 12.35
CA GLU A 144 -15.83 9.69 12.39
C GLU A 144 -16.74 9.01 13.40
N TYR A 145 -16.78 7.68 13.42
CA TYR A 145 -17.53 6.93 14.43
C TYR A 145 -16.98 7.20 15.84
N LYS A 146 -15.66 7.10 16.06
CA LYS A 146 -15.02 7.35 17.36
C LYS A 146 -15.23 8.77 17.88
N ASN A 147 -15.37 9.74 16.97
CA ASN A 147 -15.63 11.15 17.28
C ASN A 147 -17.12 11.51 17.34
N SER A 148 -18.01 10.56 17.06
CA SER A 148 -19.46 10.78 17.14
C SER A 148 -19.91 10.76 18.60
N PRO A 149 -20.79 11.69 19.04
CA PRO A 149 -21.37 11.64 20.38
C PRO A 149 -22.16 10.34 20.64
N LYS A 150 -22.60 9.65 19.57
CA LYS A 150 -23.32 8.37 19.63
C LYS A 150 -22.40 7.14 19.74
N SER A 151 -21.07 7.32 19.75
CA SER A 151 -20.13 6.22 19.88
C SER A 151 -20.30 5.50 21.21
N ASN A 152 -20.34 4.17 21.18
CA ASN A 152 -20.37 3.35 22.39
C ASN A 152 -18.99 2.72 22.65
N PHE A 153 -18.73 2.36 23.90
CA PHE A 153 -17.42 1.84 24.32
C PHE A 153 -17.07 0.50 23.66
N PHE A 154 -18.08 -0.35 23.39
CA PHE A 154 -17.89 -1.68 22.82
C PHE A 154 -17.51 -1.62 21.34
N ALA A 155 -18.19 -0.79 20.54
CA ALA A 155 -17.83 -0.52 19.17
C ALA A 155 -16.45 0.13 19.08
N ASN A 156 -16.11 1.04 20.00
CA ASN A 156 -14.75 1.60 20.06
C ASN A 156 -13.70 0.55 20.40
N PHE A 157 -14.02 -0.45 21.23
CA PHE A 157 -13.13 -1.60 21.45
C PHE A 157 -12.90 -2.40 20.15
N ILE A 158 -13.97 -2.73 19.41
CA ILE A 158 -13.86 -3.44 18.13
C ILE A 158 -13.13 -2.60 17.07
N ILE A 159 -13.43 -1.31 16.98
CA ILE A 159 -12.79 -0.39 16.05
C ILE A 159 -11.31 -0.25 16.38
N ALA A 160 -10.94 -0.10 17.66
CA ALA A 160 -9.53 -0.04 18.06
C ALA A 160 -8.78 -1.32 17.64
N GLN A 161 -9.41 -2.49 17.76
CA GLN A 161 -8.83 -3.74 17.25
C GLN A 161 -8.64 -3.74 15.73
N LEU A 162 -9.66 -3.34 14.96
CA LEU A 162 -9.58 -3.29 13.51
C LEU A 162 -8.57 -2.25 13.01
N GLU A 163 -8.53 -1.07 13.64
CA GLU A 163 -7.59 0.02 13.34
C GLU A 163 -6.15 -0.42 13.58
N SER A 164 -5.88 -1.09 14.71
CA SER A 164 -4.56 -1.64 15.05
C SER A 164 -4.12 -2.70 14.04
N LEU A 165 -5.01 -3.61 13.63
CA LEU A 165 -4.72 -4.64 12.61
C LEU A 165 -4.45 -4.02 11.24
N LEU A 166 -5.32 -3.13 10.77
CA LEU A 166 -5.17 -2.48 9.48
C LEU A 166 -3.87 -1.68 9.41
N SER A 167 -3.56 -0.88 10.43
CA SER A 167 -2.30 -0.12 10.47
C SER A 167 -1.08 -1.01 10.48
N THR A 168 -1.12 -2.12 11.22
CA THR A 168 -0.02 -3.09 11.27
C THR A 168 0.17 -3.75 9.91
N ASN A 169 -0.91 -4.12 9.23
CA ASN A 169 -0.87 -4.67 7.87
C ASN A 169 -0.37 -3.66 6.84
N TYR A 170 -0.81 -2.40 6.90
CA TYR A 170 -0.26 -1.33 6.05
C TYR A 170 1.24 -1.15 6.28
N SER A 171 1.69 -1.18 7.54
CA SER A 171 3.12 -1.08 7.85
C SER A 171 3.92 -2.27 7.32
N MET A 172 3.40 -3.50 7.46
CA MET A 172 4.06 -4.70 6.92
C MET A 172 4.12 -4.70 5.40
N PHE A 173 3.01 -4.34 4.72
CA PHE A 173 3.00 -4.21 3.26
C PHE A 173 3.89 -3.08 2.77
N SER A 174 3.90 -1.93 3.45
CA SER A 174 4.83 -0.83 3.12
C SER A 174 6.28 -1.30 3.26
N GLY A 175 6.64 -1.98 4.35
CA GLY A 175 7.98 -2.57 4.49
C GLY A 175 8.31 -3.58 3.39
N LEU A 176 7.37 -4.44 3.03
CA LEU A 176 7.52 -5.41 1.94
C LEU A 176 7.76 -4.72 0.58
N PHE A 177 6.95 -3.72 0.24
CA PHE A 177 7.05 -3.05 -1.05
C PHE A 177 8.27 -2.13 -1.14
N THR A 178 8.69 -1.51 -0.04
CA THR A 178 10.00 -0.82 0.03
C THR A 178 11.13 -1.81 -0.22
N PHE A 179 11.13 -2.94 0.49
CA PHE A 179 12.14 -3.98 0.28
C PHE A 179 12.17 -4.47 -1.17
N MET A 180 11.01 -4.67 -1.80
CA MET A 180 10.94 -5.10 -3.19
C MET A 180 11.46 -4.05 -4.17
N ASP A 181 11.10 -2.79 -4.00
CA ASP A 181 11.58 -1.69 -4.87
C ASP A 181 13.09 -1.47 -4.74
N GLU A 182 13.65 -1.64 -3.53
CA GLU A 182 15.09 -1.49 -3.28
C GLU A 182 15.92 -2.70 -3.74
N THR A 183 15.37 -3.92 -3.62
CA THR A 183 16.11 -5.17 -3.86
C THR A 183 16.01 -5.64 -5.31
N PHE A 184 14.88 -5.41 -5.97
CA PHE A 184 14.59 -5.98 -7.29
C PHE A 184 14.42 -4.90 -8.34
N ASN A 185 14.89 -5.18 -9.56
CA ASN A 185 14.53 -4.34 -10.71
C ASN A 185 13.04 -4.53 -11.07
N ASP A 186 12.48 -3.59 -11.82
CA ASP A 186 11.05 -3.62 -12.14
C ASP A 186 10.61 -4.91 -12.87
N THR A 187 11.49 -5.51 -13.70
CA THR A 187 11.20 -6.79 -14.39
C THR A 187 11.07 -7.94 -13.39
N MET A 188 11.96 -8.01 -12.41
CA MET A 188 11.93 -9.00 -11.33
C MET A 188 10.70 -8.79 -10.44
N ILE A 189 10.33 -7.54 -10.14
CA ILE A 189 9.10 -7.23 -9.39
C ILE A 189 7.87 -7.76 -10.14
N VAL A 190 7.79 -7.55 -11.45
CA VAL A 190 6.65 -8.03 -12.25
C VAL A 190 6.59 -9.56 -12.30
N LEU A 191 7.75 -10.23 -12.40
CA LEU A 191 7.82 -11.69 -12.52
C LEU A 191 7.70 -12.43 -11.18
N ILE A 192 8.26 -11.90 -10.09
CA ILE A 192 8.37 -12.62 -8.80
C ILE A 192 7.51 -11.96 -7.72
N GLY A 193 7.16 -10.69 -7.89
CA GLY A 193 6.38 -9.92 -6.92
C GLY A 193 5.04 -10.55 -6.52
N PRO A 194 4.22 -11.09 -7.44
CA PRO A 194 3.00 -11.80 -7.07
C PRO A 194 3.24 -12.96 -6.10
N ALA A 195 4.25 -13.79 -6.37
CA ALA A 195 4.60 -14.91 -5.51
C ALA A 195 5.10 -14.45 -4.13
N ILE A 196 5.99 -13.45 -4.09
CA ILE A 196 6.49 -12.85 -2.83
C ILE A 196 5.34 -12.24 -2.02
N THR A 197 4.42 -11.53 -2.68
CA THR A 197 3.28 -10.88 -2.01
C THR A 197 2.31 -11.92 -1.44
N ILE A 198 2.03 -13.01 -2.16
CA ILE A 198 1.20 -14.11 -1.65
C ILE A 198 1.86 -14.77 -0.43
N LEU A 199 3.15 -15.10 -0.52
CA LEU A 199 3.90 -15.71 0.57
C LEU A 199 3.92 -14.79 1.81
N SER A 200 4.19 -13.51 1.60
CA SER A 200 4.20 -12.50 2.67
C SER A 200 2.81 -12.31 3.27
N SER A 201 1.75 -12.35 2.45
CA SER A 201 0.36 -12.27 2.94
C SER A 201 0.02 -13.46 3.86
N MET A 202 0.50 -14.67 3.55
CA MET A 202 0.34 -15.83 4.44
C MET A 202 1.03 -15.62 5.79
N LEU A 203 2.22 -15.02 5.79
CA LEU A 203 2.95 -14.68 7.02
C LEU A 203 2.26 -13.57 7.82
N ILE A 204 1.71 -12.55 7.13
CA ILE A 204 0.94 -11.48 7.76
C ILE A 204 -0.31 -12.04 8.44
N VAL A 205 -1.04 -12.96 7.81
CA VAL A 205 -2.21 -13.62 8.43
C VAL A 205 -1.81 -14.37 9.70
N LEU A 206 -0.68 -15.05 9.69
CA LEU A 206 -0.14 -15.71 10.89
C LEU A 206 0.24 -14.70 11.98
N PHE A 207 0.83 -13.56 11.60
CA PHE A 207 1.15 -12.48 12.56
C PHE A 207 -0.12 -11.85 13.14
N ASP A 208 -1.12 -11.57 12.31
CA ASP A 208 -2.42 -11.03 12.70
C ASP A 208 -3.12 -11.93 13.71
N TYR A 209 -2.91 -13.24 13.64
CA TYR A 209 -3.43 -14.17 14.64
C TYR A 209 -2.89 -13.88 16.04
N PHE A 210 -1.57 -13.81 16.19
CA PHE A 210 -0.97 -13.47 17.48
C PHE A 210 -1.28 -12.02 17.88
N TYR A 211 -1.34 -11.12 16.90
CA TYR A 211 -1.64 -9.72 17.14
C TYR A 211 -3.07 -9.50 17.62
N ILE A 212 -4.07 -10.25 17.13
CA ILE A 212 -5.45 -10.21 17.64
C ILE A 212 -5.47 -10.60 19.12
N ILE A 213 -4.76 -11.66 19.51
CA ILE A 213 -4.68 -12.12 20.91
C ILE A 213 -4.06 -11.02 21.78
N TYR A 214 -2.93 -10.44 21.35
CA TYR A 214 -2.30 -9.33 22.06
C TYR A 214 -3.22 -8.11 22.15
N GLY A 215 -3.78 -7.70 21.01
CA GLY A 215 -4.69 -6.58 20.85
C GLY A 215 -5.90 -6.72 21.77
N TRP A 216 -6.44 -7.92 21.87
CA TRP A 216 -7.62 -8.22 22.69
C TRP A 216 -7.41 -7.76 24.12
N PHE A 217 -6.30 -8.15 24.74
CA PHE A 217 -5.96 -7.77 26.11
C PHE A 217 -5.53 -6.30 26.22
N SER A 218 -4.74 -5.79 25.26
CA SER A 218 -4.27 -4.40 25.30
C SER A 218 -5.40 -3.38 25.20
N ASN A 219 -6.45 -3.68 24.42
CA ASN A 219 -7.58 -2.79 24.19
C ASN A 219 -8.73 -2.99 25.19
N LEU A 220 -8.65 -3.94 26.13
CA LEU A 220 -9.68 -4.16 27.18
C LEU A 220 -9.99 -2.88 27.96
N HIS A 221 -9.04 -1.95 28.08
CA HIS A 221 -9.25 -0.68 28.76
C HIS A 221 -10.44 0.12 28.18
N TRP A 222 -10.78 -0.07 26.90
CA TRP A 222 -11.92 0.60 26.27
C TRP A 222 -13.26 0.19 26.89
N LEU A 223 -13.39 -1.06 27.35
CA LEU A 223 -14.61 -1.54 28.00
C LEU A 223 -14.89 -0.82 29.32
N PHE A 224 -13.87 -0.23 29.93
CA PHE A 224 -13.98 0.53 31.18
C PHE A 224 -14.15 2.03 30.96
N LYS A 225 -14.22 2.52 29.71
CA LYS A 225 -14.44 3.93 29.41
C LYS A 225 -15.92 4.24 29.22
N ARG A 226 -16.36 5.42 29.68
CA ARG A 226 -17.70 5.94 29.44
C ARG A 226 -17.65 7.28 28.73
N ASN A 227 -18.56 7.47 27.79
CA ASN A 227 -18.78 8.74 27.13
C ASN A 227 -19.69 9.64 27.99
N LYS A 228 -19.16 10.75 28.53
CA LYS A 228 -19.95 11.74 29.30
C LYS A 228 -20.87 12.59 28.43
N THR A 229 -20.58 12.73 27.14
CA THR A 229 -21.25 13.66 26.21
C THR A 229 -22.50 13.07 25.57
N ASN A 230 -22.91 11.84 25.92
CA ASN A 230 -24.00 11.12 25.26
C ASN A 230 -25.38 11.84 25.36
N ASN A 231 -25.52 12.80 26.26
CA ASN A 231 -26.75 13.58 26.47
C ASN A 231 -26.68 15.03 25.95
N THR A 232 -25.51 15.53 25.55
CA THR A 232 -25.35 16.89 25.03
C THR A 232 -25.27 16.86 23.51
N LYS A 233 -26.18 17.56 22.83
CA LYS A 233 -26.27 17.61 21.36
C LYS A 233 -25.09 18.31 20.68
N SER A 234 -24.15 18.88 21.44
CA SER A 234 -23.00 19.63 20.94
C SER A 234 -21.72 19.21 21.67
N GLY A 235 -20.71 18.81 20.90
CA GLY A 235 -19.37 18.46 21.40
C GLY A 235 -18.93 17.04 21.04
N GLY A 236 -17.62 16.83 20.96
CA GLY A 236 -17.02 15.50 20.78
C GLY A 236 -17.16 14.61 22.03
N PRO A 237 -16.96 13.29 21.89
CA PRO A 237 -17.07 12.36 23.01
C PRO A 237 -15.97 12.59 24.05
N SER A 238 -16.37 12.72 25.31
CA SER A 238 -15.48 12.88 26.45
C SER A 238 -15.43 11.56 27.20
N TRP A 239 -14.34 10.83 27.02
CA TRP A 239 -14.12 9.53 27.65
C TRP A 239 -13.57 9.68 29.07
N VAL A 240 -14.25 9.08 30.03
CA VAL A 240 -13.78 8.99 31.42
C VAL A 240 -13.78 7.54 31.89
N THR A 241 -12.84 7.21 32.76
CA THR A 241 -12.85 5.95 33.50
C THR A 241 -13.63 6.16 34.80
N PRO A 242 -14.79 5.52 35.00
CA PRO A 242 -15.52 5.65 36.24
C PRO A 242 -14.79 4.89 37.36
N ILE A 243 -14.54 5.55 38.50
CA ILE A 243 -13.73 4.99 39.59
C ILE A 243 -14.57 4.01 40.44
N PHE A 244 -15.85 4.30 40.69
CA PHE A 244 -16.79 3.41 41.39
C PHE A 244 -18.23 3.65 40.91
N SER A 245 -18.76 2.77 40.06
CA SER A 245 -20.14 2.86 39.57
C SER A 245 -20.70 1.47 39.23
N ILE A 246 -22.03 1.32 39.20
CA ILE A 246 -22.71 0.10 38.73
C ILE A 246 -22.19 -0.29 37.34
N ASP A 247 -21.89 0.69 36.49
CA ASP A 247 -21.40 0.41 35.15
C ASP A 247 -19.98 -0.18 35.15
N LEU A 248 -19.14 0.09 36.16
CA LEU A 248 -17.83 -0.56 36.29
C LEU A 248 -18.02 -2.07 36.53
N PHE A 249 -18.99 -2.44 37.37
CA PHE A 249 -19.36 -3.83 37.59
C PHE A 249 -19.89 -4.47 36.29
N VAL A 250 -20.75 -3.77 35.53
CA VAL A 250 -21.24 -4.25 34.23
C VAL A 250 -20.08 -4.44 33.24
N SER A 251 -19.18 -3.47 33.11
CA SER A 251 -17.99 -3.56 32.25
C SER A 251 -17.08 -4.71 32.64
N TRP A 252 -16.88 -4.95 33.95
CA TRP A 252 -16.07 -6.06 34.44
C TRP A 252 -16.68 -7.42 34.12
N ASN A 253 -17.98 -7.60 34.37
CA ASN A 253 -18.69 -8.83 34.01
C ASN A 253 -18.68 -9.04 32.49
N LEU A 254 -18.90 -7.98 31.70
CA LEU A 254 -18.83 -8.05 30.24
C LEU A 254 -17.43 -8.44 29.77
N ALA A 255 -16.38 -7.86 30.34
CA ALA A 255 -15.00 -8.21 30.02
C ALA A 255 -14.68 -9.67 30.38
N MET A 256 -15.16 -10.17 31.52
CA MET A 256 -15.00 -11.57 31.92
C MET A 256 -15.72 -12.52 30.95
N ILE A 257 -16.98 -12.24 30.61
CA ILE A 257 -17.76 -13.03 29.64
C ILE A 257 -17.08 -13.02 28.28
N LEU A 258 -16.65 -11.86 27.80
CA LEU A 258 -15.95 -11.72 26.53
C LEU A 258 -14.62 -12.47 26.54
N ASN A 259 -13.83 -12.43 27.62
CA ASN A 259 -12.59 -13.20 27.74
C ASN A 259 -12.83 -14.71 27.75
N ILE A 260 -13.88 -15.17 28.43
CA ILE A 260 -14.30 -16.58 28.42
C ILE A 260 -14.71 -16.98 27.00
N LEU A 261 -15.59 -16.22 26.35
CA LEU A 261 -15.99 -16.46 24.96
C LEU A 261 -14.79 -16.47 24.01
N PHE A 262 -13.86 -15.54 24.18
CA PHE A 262 -12.63 -15.46 23.39
C PHE A 262 -11.77 -16.72 23.58
N LEU A 263 -11.53 -17.12 24.84
CA LEU A 263 -10.77 -18.33 25.18
C LEU A 263 -11.42 -19.61 24.63
N PHE A 264 -12.75 -19.71 24.70
CA PHE A 264 -13.52 -20.83 24.12
C PHE A 264 -13.65 -20.76 22.59
N SER A 265 -13.42 -19.59 21.98
CA SER A 265 -13.40 -19.43 20.53
C SER A 265 -12.02 -19.72 19.91
N LEU A 266 -10.94 -19.69 20.71
CA LEU A 266 -9.59 -20.07 20.27
C LEU A 266 -9.49 -21.49 19.70
N PRO A 267 -10.29 -22.50 20.10
CA PRO A 267 -10.31 -23.80 19.42
C PRO A 267 -11.21 -23.84 18.17
N ILE A 268 -12.24 -22.97 18.08
CA ILE A 268 -13.20 -22.90 16.94
C ILE A 268 -12.58 -22.11 15.76
N MET A 269 -11.26 -22.21 15.64
CA MET A 269 -10.33 -21.31 14.97
C MET A 269 -10.34 -21.34 13.44
N PHE A 270 -11.41 -21.81 12.82
CA PHE A 270 -11.57 -21.73 11.36
C PHE A 270 -12.18 -20.40 10.89
N THR A 271 -12.94 -19.70 11.74
CA THR A 271 -13.56 -18.42 11.38
C THR A 271 -12.59 -17.23 11.45
N ILE A 272 -11.63 -17.27 12.37
CA ILE A 272 -10.61 -16.21 12.56
C ILE A 272 -9.71 -16.06 11.32
N PRO A 273 -9.18 -17.14 10.70
CA PRO A 273 -8.41 -17.04 9.46
C PRO A 273 -9.18 -16.38 8.31
N VAL A 274 -10.48 -16.65 8.17
CA VAL A 274 -11.29 -16.03 7.10
C VAL A 274 -11.39 -14.52 7.30
N LEU A 275 -11.61 -14.08 8.56
CA LEU A 275 -11.61 -12.65 8.89
C LEU A 275 -10.26 -12.00 8.60
N GLN A 276 -9.15 -12.65 8.98
CA GLN A 276 -7.79 -12.16 8.73
C GLN A 276 -7.48 -12.08 7.24
N MET A 277 -7.78 -13.13 6.47
CA MET A 277 -7.65 -13.13 5.01
C MET A 277 -8.45 -11.99 4.39
N THR A 278 -9.64 -11.70 4.92
CA THR A 278 -10.47 -10.57 4.47
C THR A 278 -9.81 -9.24 4.80
N ILE A 279 -9.27 -9.05 5.99
CA ILE A 279 -8.57 -7.82 6.39
C ILE A 279 -7.32 -7.60 5.52
N VAL A 280 -6.51 -8.63 5.33
CA VAL A 280 -5.32 -8.58 4.46
C VAL A 280 -5.70 -8.26 3.02
N ALA A 281 -6.73 -8.92 2.47
CA ALA A 281 -7.23 -8.62 1.14
C ALA A 281 -7.75 -7.18 1.02
N LEU A 282 -8.50 -6.69 2.02
CA LEU A 282 -8.97 -5.30 2.06
C LEU A 282 -7.81 -4.31 2.09
N THR A 283 -6.74 -4.59 2.85
CA THR A 283 -5.54 -3.73 2.85
C THR A 283 -4.87 -3.69 1.48
N LEU A 284 -4.69 -4.84 0.82
CA LEU A 284 -4.13 -4.89 -0.54
C LEU A 284 -5.00 -4.14 -1.56
N ILE A 285 -6.31 -4.35 -1.54
CA ILE A 285 -7.25 -3.64 -2.42
C ILE A 285 -7.18 -2.13 -2.16
N SER A 286 -7.11 -1.71 -0.90
CA SER A 286 -6.97 -0.30 -0.55
C SER A 286 -5.65 0.27 -1.05
N LEU A 287 -4.53 -0.47 -0.95
CA LEU A 287 -3.23 -0.05 -1.48
C LEU A 287 -3.26 0.15 -3.00
N ILE A 288 -3.90 -0.76 -3.72
CA ILE A 288 -4.08 -0.66 -5.18
C ILE A 288 -5.00 0.50 -5.56
N SER A 289 -5.94 0.87 -4.69
CA SER A 289 -6.92 1.93 -4.95
C SER A 289 -6.36 3.35 -4.79
N PHE A 290 -5.16 3.52 -4.23
CA PHE A 290 -4.52 4.83 -4.17
C PHE A 290 -4.27 5.39 -5.56
N LYS A 291 -4.46 6.70 -5.71
CA LYS A 291 -4.05 7.43 -6.90
C LYS A 291 -2.63 7.93 -6.69
N GLY A 292 -1.73 7.58 -7.59
CA GLY A 292 -0.45 8.27 -7.72
C GLY A 292 -0.60 9.51 -8.60
N MET A 293 0.44 10.31 -8.72
CA MET A 293 0.55 11.31 -9.78
C MET A 293 1.72 10.95 -10.68
N ILE A 294 1.60 10.92 -11.99
CA ILE A 294 2.73 10.69 -12.90
C ILE A 294 2.85 11.96 -13.72
N ASN A 295 3.98 12.67 -13.61
CA ASN A 295 4.17 13.96 -14.29
C ASN A 295 3.05 14.96 -13.99
N GLU A 296 2.72 15.12 -12.69
CA GLU A 296 1.65 16.00 -12.20
C GLU A 296 0.21 15.60 -12.59
N GLU A 297 0.02 14.51 -13.34
CA GLU A 297 -1.31 13.99 -13.66
C GLU A 297 -1.71 12.87 -12.70
N PRO A 298 -2.91 12.89 -12.09
CA PRO A 298 -3.36 11.82 -11.20
C PRO A 298 -3.60 10.54 -12.00
N VAL A 299 -2.79 9.52 -11.75
CA VAL A 299 -2.89 8.20 -12.39
C VAL A 299 -3.40 7.18 -11.39
N ASN A 300 -4.46 6.46 -11.77
CA ASN A 300 -4.95 5.31 -11.01
C ASN A 300 -4.28 4.00 -11.47
N ALA A 301 -4.42 2.93 -10.68
CA ALA A 301 -3.79 1.65 -10.98
C ALA A 301 -4.17 1.07 -12.36
N VAL A 302 -5.42 1.24 -12.81
CA VAL A 302 -5.90 0.73 -14.11
C VAL A 302 -5.26 1.51 -15.26
N GLU A 303 -5.16 2.82 -15.13
CA GLU A 303 -4.53 3.71 -16.09
C GLU A 303 -3.02 3.47 -16.17
N PHE A 304 -2.36 3.28 -15.02
CA PHE A 304 -0.98 2.84 -14.97
C PHE A 304 -0.78 1.52 -15.71
N LEU A 305 -1.66 0.54 -15.47
CA LEU A 305 -1.60 -0.77 -16.09
C LEU A 305 -1.69 -0.67 -17.63
N TYR A 306 -2.65 0.11 -18.12
CA TYR A 306 -2.90 0.23 -19.56
C TYR A 306 -1.86 1.11 -20.28
N LYS A 307 -1.63 2.33 -19.78
CA LYS A 307 -0.79 3.33 -20.47
C LYS A 307 0.70 3.06 -20.31
N HIS A 308 1.13 2.63 -19.14
CA HIS A 308 2.56 2.49 -18.81
C HIS A 308 3.01 1.03 -18.81
N PHE A 309 2.33 0.17 -18.05
CA PHE A 309 2.78 -1.20 -17.87
C PHE A 309 2.68 -2.04 -19.16
N ILE A 310 1.50 -2.16 -19.78
CA ILE A 310 1.36 -2.98 -21.01
C ILE A 310 2.27 -2.46 -22.12
N LYS A 311 2.42 -1.14 -22.26
CA LYS A 311 3.27 -0.52 -23.29
C LYS A 311 4.76 -0.87 -23.08
N ASN A 312 5.24 -0.80 -21.85
CA ASN A 312 6.65 -1.00 -21.53
C ASN A 312 7.03 -2.49 -21.42
N TYR A 313 6.12 -3.34 -20.92
CA TYR A 313 6.37 -4.77 -20.71
C TYR A 313 5.83 -5.68 -21.82
N LYS A 314 5.35 -5.13 -22.96
CA LYS A 314 4.83 -5.91 -24.09
C LYS A 314 5.75 -7.05 -24.52
N ARG A 315 7.07 -6.80 -24.54
CA ARG A 315 8.08 -7.77 -24.96
C ARG A 315 8.17 -8.92 -23.97
N LEU A 316 8.24 -8.60 -22.67
CA LEU A 316 8.30 -9.59 -21.60
C LEU A 316 7.06 -10.47 -21.59
N ILE A 317 5.88 -9.85 -21.68
CA ILE A 317 4.58 -10.55 -21.74
C ILE A 317 4.54 -11.48 -22.96
N SER A 318 4.96 -10.99 -24.13
CA SER A 318 5.02 -11.79 -25.36
C SER A 318 5.94 -13.01 -25.20
N VAL A 319 7.15 -12.83 -24.67
CA VAL A 319 8.12 -13.92 -24.47
C VAL A 319 7.59 -15.00 -23.52
N VAL A 320 6.95 -14.61 -22.42
CA VAL A 320 6.39 -15.57 -21.45
C VAL A 320 5.17 -16.29 -22.03
N LEU A 321 4.29 -15.59 -22.76
CA LEU A 321 3.17 -16.20 -23.45
C LEU A 321 3.64 -17.20 -24.51
N THR A 322 4.60 -16.84 -25.37
CA THR A 322 5.15 -17.76 -26.38
C THR A 322 5.83 -18.95 -25.73
N SER A 323 6.62 -18.74 -24.67
CA SER A 323 7.26 -19.83 -23.93
C SER A 323 6.22 -20.80 -23.35
N SER A 324 5.12 -20.28 -22.81
CA SER A 324 4.04 -21.12 -22.27
C SER A 324 3.34 -21.94 -23.36
N VAL A 325 3.04 -21.34 -24.51
CA VAL A 325 2.45 -22.05 -25.65
C VAL A 325 3.40 -23.15 -26.15
N LEU A 326 4.70 -22.86 -26.24
CA LEU A 326 5.72 -23.85 -26.61
C LEU A 326 5.76 -25.02 -25.61
N ILE A 327 5.87 -24.73 -24.31
CA ILE A 327 5.89 -25.76 -23.25
C ILE A 327 4.62 -26.63 -23.33
N ASN A 328 3.45 -26.03 -23.53
CA ASN A 328 2.20 -26.77 -23.68
C ASN A 328 2.19 -27.62 -24.96
N SER A 329 2.77 -27.16 -26.05
CA SER A 329 2.91 -27.92 -27.29
C SER A 329 3.78 -29.17 -27.07
N PHE A 330 4.95 -29.02 -26.44
CA PHE A 330 5.83 -30.14 -26.09
C PHE A 330 5.13 -31.15 -25.16
N ASN A 331 4.41 -30.66 -24.15
CA ASN A 331 3.78 -31.51 -23.14
C ASN A 331 2.56 -32.28 -23.64
N ILE A 332 1.81 -31.74 -24.62
CA ILE A 332 0.50 -32.30 -25.02
C ILE A 332 0.55 -32.94 -26.42
N LEU A 333 1.21 -32.30 -27.38
CA LEU A 333 1.28 -32.75 -28.77
C LEU A 333 2.58 -33.52 -29.06
N GLY A 334 3.54 -33.47 -28.14
CA GLY A 334 4.82 -34.17 -28.23
C GLY A 334 5.93 -33.34 -28.90
N PRO A 335 7.16 -33.90 -28.96
CA PRO A 335 8.35 -33.15 -29.35
C PRO A 335 8.33 -32.60 -30.78
N SER A 336 7.78 -33.35 -31.74
CA SER A 336 7.72 -32.93 -33.14
C SER A 336 6.95 -31.61 -33.30
N HIS A 337 5.76 -31.52 -32.70
CA HIS A 337 4.94 -30.31 -32.70
C HIS A 337 5.60 -29.15 -31.94
N GLY A 338 6.29 -29.45 -30.84
CA GLY A 338 7.06 -28.45 -30.10
C GLY A 338 8.18 -27.83 -30.93
N VAL A 339 8.92 -28.64 -31.71
CA VAL A 339 9.97 -28.16 -32.63
C VAL A 339 9.37 -27.29 -33.74
N PHE A 340 8.25 -27.71 -34.35
CA PHE A 340 7.54 -26.88 -35.33
C PHE A 340 7.08 -25.54 -34.73
N GLY A 341 6.55 -25.56 -33.50
CA GLY A 341 6.20 -24.35 -32.76
C GLY A 341 7.40 -23.43 -32.55
N LEU A 342 8.56 -23.99 -32.23
CA LEU A 342 9.79 -23.22 -32.01
C LEU A 342 10.28 -22.53 -33.31
N ILE A 343 10.24 -23.24 -34.44
CA ILE A 343 10.54 -22.67 -35.76
C ILE A 343 9.57 -21.53 -36.06
N PHE A 344 8.28 -21.70 -35.78
CA PHE A 344 7.27 -20.67 -35.99
C PHE A 344 7.51 -19.43 -35.11
N VAL A 345 7.87 -19.62 -33.84
CA VAL A 345 8.23 -18.51 -32.94
C VAL A 345 9.48 -17.78 -33.43
N LEU A 346 10.50 -18.48 -33.92
CA LEU A 346 11.68 -17.86 -34.54
C LEU A 346 11.31 -17.06 -35.79
N LEU A 347 10.44 -17.59 -36.65
CA LEU A 347 9.94 -16.85 -37.82
C LEU A 347 9.21 -15.58 -37.40
N ILE A 348 8.31 -15.64 -36.41
CA ILE A 348 7.62 -14.44 -35.88
C ILE A 348 8.64 -13.45 -35.30
N TYR A 349 9.65 -13.94 -34.57
CA TYR A 349 10.69 -13.10 -33.97
C TYR A 349 11.44 -12.26 -35.01
N PHE A 350 11.79 -12.85 -36.16
CA PHE A 350 12.50 -12.14 -37.24
C PHE A 350 11.58 -11.32 -38.16
N THR A 351 10.35 -11.77 -38.38
CA THR A 351 9.43 -11.12 -39.33
C THR A 351 8.61 -9.97 -38.72
N THR A 352 8.29 -10.05 -37.43
CA THR A 352 7.39 -9.08 -36.78
C THR A 352 8.15 -8.03 -35.99
N SER A 353 7.64 -6.80 -35.98
CA SER A 353 8.15 -5.71 -35.13
C SER A 353 7.86 -5.91 -33.64
N LEU A 354 7.12 -6.96 -33.26
CA LEU A 354 6.75 -7.25 -31.87
C LEU A 354 7.97 -7.41 -30.96
N TYR A 355 9.08 -7.90 -31.49
CA TYR A 355 10.31 -8.15 -30.75
C TYR A 355 11.42 -7.13 -30.98
N LYS A 356 11.22 -6.17 -31.89
CA LYS A 356 12.20 -5.09 -32.09
C LYS A 356 12.31 -4.28 -30.79
N PRO A 357 13.54 -4.00 -30.30
CA PRO A 357 13.72 -3.17 -29.12
C PRO A 357 13.05 -1.83 -29.37
N PHE A 358 12.23 -1.37 -28.42
CA PHE A 358 11.69 -0.01 -28.48
C PHE A 358 12.86 0.94 -28.27
N VAL A 359 13.35 1.55 -29.34
CA VAL A 359 14.33 2.62 -29.25
C VAL A 359 13.55 3.86 -28.79
N PHE A 360 13.67 4.19 -27.51
CA PHE A 360 13.11 5.42 -26.98
C PHE A 360 13.88 6.58 -27.62
N ASN A 361 13.24 7.34 -28.52
CA ASN A 361 13.83 8.52 -29.11
C ASN A 361 13.91 9.61 -28.03
N GLU A 362 15.07 9.70 -27.39
CA GLU A 362 15.42 10.62 -26.31
C GLU A 362 15.19 12.10 -26.70
N GLN A 363 15.32 12.40 -27.99
CA GLN A 363 15.10 13.74 -28.54
C GLN A 363 13.64 14.20 -28.48
N ALA A 364 12.66 13.29 -28.57
CA ALA A 364 11.25 13.65 -28.47
C ALA A 364 10.80 13.95 -27.02
N ALA A 365 11.54 13.45 -26.02
CA ALA A 365 11.23 13.64 -24.61
C ALA A 365 11.94 14.86 -24.00
N SER A 366 13.02 15.34 -24.61
CA SER A 366 13.77 16.49 -24.11
C SER A 366 12.99 17.81 -24.14
N GLY A 367 11.88 17.87 -24.89
CA GLY A 367 11.01 19.04 -24.95
C GLY A 367 11.72 20.32 -25.41
N ASP A 368 12.96 20.22 -25.91
CA ASP A 368 13.76 21.34 -26.35
C ASP A 368 13.29 21.74 -27.76
N PRO A 369 12.55 22.86 -27.90
CA PRO A 369 12.05 23.31 -29.20
C PRO A 369 13.19 23.80 -30.10
N SER A 370 14.42 23.90 -29.60
CA SER A 370 15.59 24.36 -30.36
C SER A 370 16.47 23.24 -30.91
N ALA A 371 16.22 21.97 -30.54
CA ALA A 371 16.96 20.85 -31.08
C ALA A 371 16.63 20.70 -32.59
N PRO A 372 17.63 20.79 -33.50
CA PRO A 372 17.39 20.66 -34.93
C PRO A 372 16.79 19.27 -35.20
N PRO A 373 15.79 19.15 -36.10
CA PRO A 373 15.19 17.87 -36.43
C PRO A 373 16.30 16.93 -36.90
N LEU A 374 16.51 15.85 -36.15
CA LEU A 374 17.48 14.85 -36.53
C LEU A 374 16.89 14.11 -37.73
N ASP A 375 17.51 14.29 -38.90
CA ASP A 375 17.30 13.46 -40.09
C ASP A 375 17.81 12.05 -39.78
N ILE A 376 17.00 11.28 -39.06
CA ILE A 376 17.19 9.84 -38.94
C ILE A 376 16.68 9.25 -40.26
N PRO A 377 17.51 8.55 -41.05
CA PRO A 377 17.03 7.81 -42.22
C PRO A 377 16.12 6.68 -41.71
N PHE A 378 14.82 6.96 -41.58
CA PHE A 378 13.85 5.96 -41.24
C PHE A 378 13.52 5.12 -42.47
N ALA A 379 13.60 3.82 -42.24
CA ALA A 379 13.03 2.77 -43.04
C ALA A 379 11.63 3.14 -43.57
N GLU A 380 11.52 3.09 -44.90
CA GLU A 380 10.35 2.70 -45.67
C GLU A 380 9.00 3.23 -45.13
N SER A 381 8.80 4.54 -45.23
CA SER A 381 7.47 5.12 -45.26
C SER A 381 6.76 4.63 -46.53
N VAL A 382 5.76 3.76 -46.36
CA VAL A 382 4.73 3.52 -47.38
C VAL A 382 4.03 4.86 -47.63
N TYR A 383 4.42 5.53 -48.72
CA TYR A 383 3.73 6.71 -49.22
C TYR A 383 2.35 6.30 -49.74
N VAL A 384 1.31 6.62 -48.97
CA VAL A 384 -0.02 6.81 -49.52
C VAL A 384 -0.01 8.17 -50.20
N ALA A 385 0.19 8.16 -51.52
CA ALA A 385 0.05 9.35 -52.35
C ALA A 385 -1.38 9.90 -52.25
N LYS A 386 -1.53 11.09 -51.67
CA LYS A 386 -2.71 11.93 -51.85
C LYS A 386 -2.28 13.26 -52.46
N GLY A 387 -2.64 13.40 -53.75
CA GLY A 387 -3.00 14.61 -54.48
C GLY A 387 -2.37 15.95 -54.08
N GLN A 388 -1.46 16.41 -54.94
CA GLN A 388 -1.08 17.81 -55.15
C GLN A 388 -2.26 18.69 -55.62
N ALA A 389 -2.28 19.93 -55.11
CA ALA A 389 -2.54 21.18 -55.84
C ALA A 389 -1.83 22.30 -55.01
N VAL A 390 -0.76 22.99 -55.45
CA VAL A 390 -0.71 24.13 -56.42
C VAL A 390 -1.53 25.30 -55.82
N ASP A 391 -1.05 26.50 -55.44
CA ASP A 391 0.08 27.37 -55.81
C ASP A 391 0.40 28.33 -54.63
N GLU A 392 1.66 28.66 -54.35
CA GLU A 392 2.01 29.99 -53.78
C GLU A 392 3.38 30.48 -54.31
N PRO A 393 3.52 31.78 -54.64
CA PRO A 393 4.71 32.32 -55.27
C PRO A 393 5.85 32.61 -54.28
N PHE A 394 7.05 32.27 -54.70
CA PHE A 394 8.33 32.46 -54.03
C PHE A 394 8.66 33.95 -53.81
N VAL A 395 8.83 34.35 -52.55
CA VAL A 395 9.40 35.65 -52.14
C VAL A 395 10.72 35.39 -51.42
N PRO A 396 11.89 35.79 -51.98
CA PRO A 396 13.13 35.76 -51.23
C PRO A 396 13.30 37.08 -50.45
N PRO A 397 13.71 37.02 -49.16
CA PRO A 397 14.51 38.11 -48.65
C PRO A 397 15.77 37.61 -47.93
N VAL A 398 16.94 38.01 -48.41
CA VAL A 398 17.73 39.19 -48.00
C VAL A 398 18.87 38.72 -47.10
N PHE A 399 20.07 38.73 -47.67
CA PHE A 399 21.34 38.56 -46.96
C PHE A 399 21.59 39.79 -46.07
N THR A 400 21.67 39.60 -44.76
CA THR A 400 22.31 40.54 -43.84
C THR A 400 23.76 40.11 -43.59
N PRO A 401 24.76 40.97 -43.83
CA PRO A 401 26.15 40.65 -43.52
C PRO A 401 26.43 40.73 -42.02
N SER A 402 27.24 39.79 -41.58
CA SER A 402 27.80 39.62 -40.23
C SER A 402 28.68 40.81 -39.82
N ALA A 403 28.48 41.31 -38.60
CA ALA A 403 29.39 42.25 -37.94
C ALA A 403 30.48 41.49 -37.15
N PRO A 404 31.71 42.04 -37.07
CA PRO A 404 32.89 41.32 -36.60
C PRO A 404 33.01 41.25 -35.08
N ALA A 405 33.64 40.16 -34.62
CA ALA A 405 34.02 39.93 -33.23
C ALA A 405 35.01 40.99 -32.72
N ALA A 406 34.75 41.47 -31.49
CA ALA A 406 35.67 42.32 -30.73
C ALA A 406 36.57 41.47 -29.81
N PRO A 407 37.81 41.91 -29.53
CA PRO A 407 38.85 41.09 -28.95
C PRO A 407 38.83 41.05 -27.41
N VAL A 408 39.40 39.96 -26.92
CA VAL A 408 39.78 39.62 -25.55
C VAL A 408 40.63 40.71 -24.90
N THR A 409 40.33 41.05 -23.65
CA THR A 409 41.29 41.71 -22.74
C THR A 409 41.48 40.89 -21.48
N ASP A 410 42.75 40.57 -21.25
CA ASP A 410 43.35 39.94 -20.07
C ASP A 410 42.99 40.65 -18.76
N VAL A 411 42.65 39.86 -17.72
CA VAL A 411 42.72 40.32 -16.33
C VAL A 411 43.60 39.37 -15.52
N LYS A 412 44.65 39.97 -14.97
CA LYS A 412 45.70 39.42 -14.11
C LYS A 412 45.18 38.68 -12.88
N GLN A 413 45.84 37.56 -12.59
CA GLN A 413 45.80 36.86 -11.31
C GLN A 413 46.66 37.55 -10.22
N LYS A 414 46.32 37.18 -8.96
CA LYS A 414 47.04 37.17 -7.66
C LYS A 414 46.64 38.24 -6.62
N PRO A 415 46.80 37.97 -5.30
CA PRO A 415 46.92 36.68 -4.61
C PRO A 415 46.00 36.51 -3.36
N VAL A 416 45.92 35.25 -2.92
CA VAL A 416 45.37 34.76 -1.65
C VAL A 416 46.15 35.33 -0.45
N THR A 417 45.43 35.78 0.58
CA THR A 417 45.99 35.99 1.93
C THR A 417 45.18 35.19 2.95
N MET A 418 45.87 34.29 3.66
CA MET A 418 45.36 33.59 4.83
C MET A 418 45.35 34.52 6.04
N GLN A 419 44.30 34.49 6.86
CA GLN A 419 44.39 34.90 8.27
C GLN A 419 43.63 33.94 9.18
N ASN A 420 44.42 33.27 10.02
CA ASN A 420 44.06 32.70 11.32
C ASN A 420 43.39 33.75 12.21
N LEU A 421 42.41 33.34 13.04
CA LEU A 421 42.29 33.90 14.38
C LEU A 421 41.65 32.88 15.36
N ASN A 422 42.44 32.54 16.38
CA ASN A 422 42.01 31.81 17.56
C ASN A 422 41.17 32.70 18.50
N THR A 423 40.27 32.03 19.23
CA THR A 423 39.55 32.36 20.49
C THR A 423 40.43 32.95 21.61
N PRO A 424 39.94 33.37 22.82
CA PRO A 424 38.62 33.18 23.48
C PRO A 424 38.04 34.39 24.29
N MET A 425 36.80 34.28 24.80
CA MET A 425 36.46 34.53 26.24
C MET A 425 34.97 34.23 26.60
N LYS A 426 34.78 33.64 27.79
CA LYS A 426 33.53 33.43 28.56
C LYS A 426 33.10 34.72 29.31
N PRO A 427 31.87 34.82 29.87
CA PRO A 427 31.58 34.39 31.26
C PRO A 427 30.24 33.61 31.38
N ASN A 428 30.09 32.56 32.18
CA ASN A 428 29.97 32.46 33.65
C ASN A 428 28.64 32.97 34.24
N TYR A 429 27.75 32.04 34.63
CA TYR A 429 26.83 32.14 35.77
C TYR A 429 26.47 30.71 36.23
N GLY A 430 26.95 30.31 37.40
CA GLY A 430 26.31 29.28 38.24
C GLY A 430 25.17 29.93 39.04
N ASP A 431 24.44 29.30 39.95
CA ASP A 431 24.49 27.97 40.54
C ASP A 431 23.24 27.87 41.47
N GLN A 432 22.84 26.65 41.86
CA GLN A 432 21.94 26.32 42.99
C GLN A 432 20.41 26.54 42.81
N GLN A 433 19.49 25.67 43.24
CA GLN A 433 19.47 24.82 44.44
C GLN A 433 18.71 23.49 44.20
N GLN A 434 19.25 22.42 44.79
CA GLN A 434 18.50 21.26 45.27
C GLN A 434 18.01 21.56 46.68
N VAL A 435 16.76 21.19 47.02
CA VAL A 435 16.36 20.91 48.41
C VAL A 435 15.40 19.72 48.43
N THR A 436 15.84 18.66 49.12
CA THR A 436 15.06 17.54 49.63
C THR A 436 14.61 17.89 51.05
N THR A 437 13.32 17.81 51.43
CA THR A 437 12.90 17.29 52.77
C THR A 437 11.41 16.96 52.85
N GLN A 438 11.11 15.80 53.44
CA GLN A 438 9.82 15.38 53.99
C GLN A 438 9.31 16.32 55.10
N LYS A 439 7.98 16.47 55.24
CA LYS A 439 7.36 16.53 56.58
C LYS A 439 5.85 16.23 56.55
N THR A 440 5.52 15.08 57.11
CA THR A 440 4.23 14.75 57.73
C THR A 440 3.96 15.71 58.89
N ILE A 441 2.82 16.43 58.89
CA ILE A 441 2.19 16.91 60.12
C ILE A 441 0.68 16.66 60.06
N LEU A 442 0.30 15.75 60.95
CA LEU A 442 -1.02 15.47 61.50
C LEU A 442 -1.63 16.74 62.09
N ASN A 443 -2.89 17.06 61.78
CA ASN A 443 -3.67 17.92 62.68
C ASN A 443 -5.12 17.45 62.80
N THR A 444 -5.34 16.81 63.93
CA THR A 444 -6.58 16.48 64.60
C THR A 444 -7.16 17.77 65.20
N GLN A 445 -8.40 18.14 64.87
CA GLN A 445 -9.23 18.93 65.79
C GLN A 445 -10.67 18.41 65.78
N LYS A 446 -11.09 18.02 66.98
CA LYS A 446 -12.40 17.52 67.43
C LYS A 446 -13.14 18.70 68.12
N PRO A 447 -14.33 18.53 68.73
CA PRO A 447 -15.62 18.97 68.21
C PRO A 447 -16.26 20.10 69.06
N VAL A 448 -17.37 20.66 68.58
CA VAL A 448 -18.38 21.30 69.47
C VAL A 448 -19.76 20.79 69.08
N ALA A 449 -20.51 20.37 70.09
CA ALA A 449 -21.86 19.83 70.04
C ALA A 449 -22.86 20.87 70.58
N SER A 450 -24.07 20.89 70.01
CA SER A 450 -25.36 21.06 70.69
C SER A 450 -26.45 20.62 69.71
N SER A 451 -27.21 19.53 69.97
CA SER A 451 -28.54 19.54 70.62
C SER A 451 -29.50 20.51 69.90
N ASP A 452 -30.64 20.10 69.34
CA ASP A 452 -31.71 19.31 69.95
C ASP A 452 -32.70 18.78 68.87
N LYS A 453 -33.25 17.56 69.09
CA LYS A 453 -34.65 17.06 68.89
C LYS A 453 -35.40 17.35 67.56
N THR A 454 -36.23 16.49 66.94
CA THR A 454 -37.06 15.34 67.35
C THR A 454 -37.70 14.72 66.08
N ASP A 455 -38.05 13.43 66.19
CA ASP A 455 -39.18 12.70 65.57
C ASP A 455 -39.18 12.22 64.08
N GLU A 456 -39.30 10.89 63.96
CA GLU A 456 -39.70 10.03 62.83
C GLU A 456 -41.21 10.19 62.44
N PRO A 457 -41.86 9.38 61.55
CA PRO A 457 -41.38 8.38 60.57
C PRO A 457 -42.00 8.51 59.15
N MET A 458 -41.55 7.61 58.27
CA MET A 458 -42.08 7.22 56.95
C MET A 458 -43.60 7.35 56.73
N LYS A 459 -43.98 7.81 55.52
CA LYS A 459 -45.22 7.36 54.84
C LYS A 459 -45.01 7.09 53.35
N TYR A 460 -45.61 5.97 52.95
CA TYR A 460 -45.77 5.38 51.62
C TYR A 460 -46.56 6.28 50.65
N PHE A 461 -46.33 6.02 49.35
CA PHE A 461 -47.25 6.10 48.20
C PHE A 461 -48.30 7.22 48.16
N GLN A 462 -48.23 8.07 47.13
CA GLN A 462 -49.37 8.26 46.22
C GLN A 462 -48.95 8.90 44.88
N ASN A 463 -49.47 8.29 43.82
CA ASN A 463 -49.50 8.74 42.42
C ASN A 463 -50.14 10.15 42.33
N PRO A 464 -49.80 10.97 41.31
CA PRO A 464 -50.87 11.21 40.34
C PRO A 464 -50.41 11.33 38.88
N LEU A 465 -51.12 10.58 38.04
CA LEU A 465 -51.49 10.97 36.69
C LEU A 465 -51.90 12.45 36.61
N ALA A 466 -51.31 13.18 35.65
CA ALA A 466 -51.93 14.16 34.76
C ALA A 466 -51.00 15.34 34.45
N ARG A 467 -50.28 15.25 33.32
CA ARG A 467 -49.94 16.42 32.49
C ARG A 467 -49.46 15.99 31.10
N ARG A 468 -50.42 15.68 30.22
CA ARG A 468 -50.20 15.82 28.77
C ARG A 468 -50.33 17.30 28.42
N LYS A 469 -49.24 17.93 27.99
CA LYS A 469 -49.27 19.15 27.18
C LYS A 469 -48.73 18.82 25.79
N ASN A 470 -49.56 19.21 24.83
CA ASN A 470 -49.41 19.24 23.38
C ASN A 470 -47.96 19.30 22.86
N VAL A 471 -47.64 18.34 21.99
CA VAL A 471 -46.64 18.51 20.93
C VAL A 471 -47.35 18.17 19.62
N GLN A 472 -47.45 19.15 18.73
CA GLN A 472 -47.94 19.02 17.37
C GLN A 472 -47.04 18.05 16.57
N PRO A 473 -47.60 17.17 15.72
CA PRO A 473 -46.81 16.39 14.78
C PRO A 473 -46.44 17.26 13.57
N THR A 474 -45.15 17.28 13.26
CA THR A 474 -44.57 17.88 12.05
C THR A 474 -45.13 17.16 10.82
N GLN A 475 -45.94 17.86 10.02
CA GLN A 475 -46.39 17.42 8.71
C GLN A 475 -45.23 17.49 7.71
N GLN A 476 -44.42 16.44 7.62
CA GLN A 476 -43.56 16.18 6.47
C GLN A 476 -43.15 14.72 6.50
N SER A 477 -43.87 13.86 5.74
CA SER A 477 -43.43 12.53 5.26
C SER A 477 -44.61 11.64 4.78
N ALA A 478 -45.87 12.09 4.81
CA ALA A 478 -46.98 11.26 4.30
C ALA A 478 -47.01 11.16 2.75
N GLY A 479 -46.45 12.16 2.05
CA GLY A 479 -46.50 12.24 0.58
C GLY A 479 -45.52 11.31 -0.15
N SER A 480 -44.35 11.01 0.43
CA SER A 480 -43.37 10.13 -0.24
C SER A 480 -43.74 8.65 -0.09
N LEU A 481 -44.23 8.25 1.09
CA LEU A 481 -44.68 6.88 1.34
C LEU A 481 -45.89 6.50 0.48
N LEU A 482 -46.81 7.43 0.22
CA LEU A 482 -47.96 7.18 -0.65
C LEU A 482 -47.55 7.03 -2.14
N LYS A 483 -46.47 7.70 -2.56
CA LYS A 483 -45.91 7.55 -3.92
C LYS A 483 -45.17 6.22 -4.10
N GLU A 484 -44.44 5.76 -3.08
CA GLU A 484 -43.79 4.45 -3.12
C GLU A 484 -44.82 3.32 -3.08
N LEU A 485 -45.85 3.40 -2.24
CA LEU A 485 -46.90 2.38 -2.18
C LEU A 485 -47.71 2.29 -3.48
N LYS A 486 -47.99 3.41 -4.16
CA LYS A 486 -48.62 3.37 -5.50
C LYS A 486 -47.71 2.77 -6.57
N THR A 487 -46.40 2.97 -6.45
CA THR A 487 -45.42 2.41 -7.40
C THR A 487 -45.27 0.90 -7.20
N ILE A 488 -45.29 0.44 -5.95
CA ILE A 488 -45.26 -0.98 -5.59
C ILE A 488 -46.56 -1.67 -6.01
N ASN A 489 -47.73 -1.09 -5.71
CA ASN A 489 -49.00 -1.70 -6.09
C ASN A 489 -49.13 -1.82 -7.63
N LYS A 490 -48.74 -0.79 -8.39
CA LYS A 490 -48.73 -0.84 -9.86
C LYS A 490 -47.76 -1.89 -10.42
N LYS A 491 -46.66 -2.19 -9.73
CA LYS A 491 -45.65 -3.16 -10.18
C LYS A 491 -46.06 -4.61 -9.91
N TYR A 492 -46.86 -4.87 -8.88
CA TYR A 492 -47.19 -6.23 -8.44
C TYR A 492 -48.67 -6.60 -8.55
N ASN A 493 -49.53 -5.69 -9.02
CA ASN A 493 -50.96 -5.93 -9.27
C ASN A 493 -51.67 -6.57 -8.07
N LEU A 494 -51.35 -6.06 -6.87
CA LEU A 494 -51.89 -6.55 -5.61
C LEU A 494 -53.29 -5.94 -5.41
N LYS A 495 -54.32 -6.78 -5.30
CA LYS A 495 -55.70 -6.33 -5.07
C LYS A 495 -55.88 -5.70 -3.70
#